data_AF-A0A6L8N9V9-F1
#
_entry.id   AF-A0A6L8N9V9-F1
#
_cell.length_a   1.000
_cell.length_b   1.000
_cell.length_c   1.000
_cell.angle_alpha   90.00
_cell.angle_beta   90.00
_cell.angle_gamma   90.00
#
_symmetry.space_group_name_H-M   'P 1'
#
loop_
_entity.id
_entity.type
_entity.pdbx_description
1 polymer ?
#
loop_
_entity_poly.entity_id
_entity_poly.type
_entity_poly.pdbx_seq_one_letter_code
_entity_poly.pdbx_strand_id
1 'polypeptide(L)'
;MTSKVRRCGCCRAVLPKDAGPNRRYCDATCRSRHWRRVQRRENIFQRAVQQGIEILAGGVDRYVEGRCPVCGWSVSLRKRRDSVYCSPRCRTRAWRLRAGLRDASERSLPETSPGDA
;
A
#
# COMPACT_ATOMS: atom_id res chain seq x y z
N MET A 1 46.25 5.35 -13.27
CA MET A 1 45.13 4.86 -12.45
C MET A 1 43.81 5.33 -13.05
N THR A 2 43.02 4.45 -13.67
CA THR A 2 41.70 4.80 -14.18
C THR A 2 40.73 4.98 -13.01
N SER A 3 40.41 6.23 -12.66
CA SER A 3 39.40 6.51 -11.63
C SER A 3 38.07 5.88 -12.05
N LYS A 4 37.58 4.92 -11.26
CA LYS A 4 36.29 4.26 -11.52
C LYS A 4 35.20 5.31 -11.45
N VAL A 5 34.50 5.53 -12.57
CA VAL A 5 33.38 6.47 -12.63
C VAL A 5 32.35 6.09 -11.57
N ARG A 6 32.20 6.92 -10.54
CA ARG A 6 31.28 6.67 -9.44
C ARG A 6 29.87 7.04 -9.82
N ARG A 7 28.91 6.23 -9.39
CA ARG A 7 27.48 6.37 -9.74
C ARG A 7 26.63 6.57 -8.49
N CYS A 8 25.54 7.32 -8.65
CA CYS A 8 24.53 7.53 -7.63
C CYS A 8 23.86 6.20 -7.25
N GLY A 9 23.80 5.91 -5.95
CA GLY A 9 23.14 4.71 -5.43
C GLY A 9 21.62 4.67 -5.62
N CYS A 10 20.98 5.79 -6.02
CA CYS A 10 19.53 5.87 -6.23
C CYS A 10 19.13 5.79 -7.71
N CYS A 11 19.74 6.61 -8.57
CA CYS A 11 19.36 6.76 -9.99
C CYS A 11 20.43 6.25 -10.98
N ARG A 12 21.60 5.81 -10.50
CA ARG A 12 22.75 5.33 -11.30
C ARG A 12 23.41 6.36 -12.22
N ALA A 13 22.98 7.62 -12.19
CA ALA A 13 23.67 8.73 -12.85
C ALA A 13 25.11 8.87 -12.32
N VAL A 14 26.00 9.40 -13.14
CA VAL A 14 27.40 9.69 -12.75
C VAL A 14 27.40 10.75 -11.65
N LEU A 15 28.25 10.57 -10.63
CA LEU A 15 28.41 11.57 -9.58
C LEU A 15 29.19 12.79 -10.11
N PRO A 16 28.99 13.98 -9.51
CA PRO A 16 29.80 15.16 -9.84
C PRO A 16 31.30 14.85 -9.77
N LYS A 17 32.10 15.42 -10.66
CA LYS A 17 33.54 15.18 -10.72
C LYS A 17 34.25 15.54 -9.41
N ASP A 18 33.79 16.61 -8.77
CA ASP A 18 34.33 17.11 -7.49
C ASP A 18 33.60 16.53 -6.27
N ALA A 19 32.84 15.46 -6.45
CA ALA A 19 32.17 14.79 -5.35
C ALA A 19 33.18 14.12 -4.42
N GLY A 20 33.15 14.50 -3.13
CA GLY A 20 33.98 13.87 -2.10
C GLY A 20 33.87 12.33 -2.07
N PRO A 21 34.90 11.63 -1.57
CA PRO A 21 35.02 10.17 -1.63
C PRO A 21 33.84 9.42 -1.01
N ASN A 22 33.13 10.01 -0.05
CA ASN A 22 31.99 9.38 0.62
C ASN A 22 30.62 9.74 0.02
N ARG A 23 30.55 10.56 -1.03
CA ARG A 23 29.26 10.98 -1.62
C ARG A 23 28.53 9.81 -2.29
N ARG A 24 27.36 9.43 -1.78
CA ARG A 24 26.58 8.28 -2.32
C ARG A 24 25.53 8.64 -3.37
N TYR A 25 25.14 9.91 -3.45
CA TYR A 25 24.03 10.38 -4.29
C TYR A 25 24.41 11.59 -5.12
N CYS A 26 23.81 11.73 -6.30
CA CYS A 26 24.03 12.90 -7.16
C CYS A 26 23.62 14.19 -6.44
N ASP A 27 22.48 14.19 -5.74
CA ASP A 27 21.90 15.36 -5.09
C ASP A 27 21.05 14.99 -3.84
N ALA A 28 20.47 16.02 -3.22
CA ALA A 28 19.58 15.90 -2.07
C ALA A 28 18.26 15.17 -2.41
N THR A 29 17.80 15.24 -3.65
CA THR A 29 16.58 14.56 -4.12
C THR A 29 16.77 13.05 -4.12
N CYS A 30 17.88 12.55 -4.66
CA CYS A 30 18.22 11.13 -4.65
C CYS A 30 18.52 10.62 -3.24
N ARG A 31 19.16 11.44 -2.38
CA ARG A 31 19.33 11.12 -0.96
C ARG A 31 17.98 10.94 -0.26
N SER A 32 17.08 11.89 -0.43
CA SER A 32 15.73 11.89 0.16
C SER A 32 14.90 10.72 -0.37
N ARG A 33 14.96 10.45 -1.68
CA ARG A 33 14.28 9.30 -2.30
C ARG A 33 14.79 7.97 -1.76
N HIS A 34 16.10 7.82 -1.60
CA HIS A 34 16.69 6.63 -0.99
C HIS A 34 16.26 6.48 0.48
N TRP A 35 16.36 7.56 1.27
CA TRP A 35 15.90 7.58 2.66
C TRP A 35 14.45 7.11 2.79
N ARG A 36 13.53 7.67 2.00
CA ARG A 36 12.11 7.25 2.00
C ARG A 36 11.92 5.77 1.62
N ARG A 37 12.76 5.21 0.73
CA ARG A 37 12.73 3.78 0.39
C ARG A 37 13.18 2.92 1.56
N VAL A 38 14.27 3.30 2.23
CA VAL A 38 14.77 2.62 3.43
C VAL A 38 13.73 2.67 4.55
N GLN A 39 13.21 3.85 4.86
CA GLN A 39 12.16 4.04 5.86
C GLN A 39 10.90 3.22 5.56
N ARG A 40 10.47 3.16 4.29
CA ARG A 40 9.35 2.31 3.89
C ARG A 40 9.63 0.83 4.14
N ARG A 41 10.84 0.36 3.82
CA ARG A 41 11.22 -1.05 4.03
C ARG A 41 11.26 -1.38 5.52
N GLU A 42 11.84 -0.50 6.32
CA GLU A 42 11.89 -0.64 7.79
C GLU A 42 10.48 -0.70 8.37
N ASN A 43 9.61 0.23 8.01
CA ASN A 43 8.22 0.24 8.47
C ASN A 43 7.46 -1.03 8.08
N ILE A 44 7.73 -1.62 6.91
CA ILE A 44 7.11 -2.90 6.52
C ILE A 44 7.65 -4.04 7.39
N PHE A 45 8.96 -4.06 7.63
CA PHE A 45 9.60 -5.08 8.47
C PHE A 45 9.09 -5.03 9.91
N GLN A 46 9.11 -3.85 10.53
CA GLN A 46 8.62 -3.66 11.91
C GLN A 46 7.16 -4.09 12.05
N ARG A 47 6.32 -3.81 11.05
CA ARG A 47 4.93 -4.28 11.03
C ARG A 47 4.81 -5.79 10.93
N ALA A 48 5.65 -6.44 10.12
CA ALA A 48 5.67 -7.90 10.02
C ALA A 48 6.12 -8.55 11.33
N VAL A 49 7.14 -7.99 11.99
CA VAL A 49 7.62 -8.46 13.30
C VAL A 49 6.54 -8.29 14.36
N GLN A 50 5.97 -7.09 14.48
CA GLN A 50 4.90 -6.81 15.46
C GLN A 50 3.73 -7.78 15.31
N GLN A 51 3.31 -8.05 14.08
CA GLN A 51 2.27 -9.02 13.80
C GLN A 51 2.68 -10.45 14.20
N GLY A 52 3.91 -10.87 13.90
CA GLY A 52 4.42 -12.17 14.35
C GLY A 52 4.36 -12.33 15.88
N ILE A 53 4.71 -11.27 16.61
CA ILE A 53 4.59 -11.24 18.08
C ILE A 53 3.12 -11.36 18.52
N GLU A 54 2.20 -10.62 17.90
CA GLU A 54 0.76 -10.70 18.20
C GLU A 54 0.21 -12.12 17.99
N ILE A 55 0.62 -12.81 16.93
CA ILE A 55 0.22 -14.19 16.64
C ILE A 55 0.75 -15.15 17.69
N LEU A 56 2.04 -15.04 18.04
CA LEU A 56 2.67 -15.88 19.06
C LEU A 56 2.04 -15.67 20.45
N ALA A 57 1.53 -14.47 20.73
CA ALA A 57 0.80 -14.15 21.95
C ALA A 57 -0.66 -14.68 21.95
N GLY A 58 -1.05 -15.49 20.96
CA GLY A 58 -2.42 -16.02 20.83
C GLY A 58 -3.41 -15.06 20.18
N GLY A 59 -2.94 -13.94 19.64
CA GLY A 59 -3.75 -13.05 18.81
C GLY A 59 -4.04 -13.66 17.44
N VAL A 60 -5.15 -13.26 16.83
CA VAL A 60 -5.45 -13.62 15.45
C VAL A 60 -4.64 -12.75 14.49
N ASP A 61 -4.07 -13.37 13.47
CA ASP A 61 -3.41 -12.66 12.40
C ASP A 61 -4.46 -11.89 11.57
N ARG A 62 -4.60 -10.59 11.83
CA ARG A 62 -5.51 -9.68 11.11
C ARG A 62 -5.19 -9.55 9.61
N TYR A 63 -4.02 -10.01 9.16
CA TYR A 63 -3.56 -10.04 7.78
C TYR A 63 -3.75 -11.41 7.10
N VAL A 64 -3.65 -12.52 7.84
CA VAL A 64 -4.08 -13.86 7.37
C VAL A 64 -5.62 -13.96 7.33
N GLU A 65 -6.33 -13.28 8.23
CA GLU A 65 -7.76 -12.98 8.09
C GLU A 65 -8.04 -11.81 7.15
N GLY A 66 -7.02 -10.96 6.89
CA GLY A 66 -7.01 -9.81 5.98
C GLY A 66 -7.09 -10.21 4.51
N ARG A 67 -7.97 -11.16 4.21
CA ARG A 67 -8.37 -11.55 2.87
C ARG A 67 -9.27 -10.47 2.30
N CYS A 68 -9.03 -10.16 1.04
CA CYS A 68 -9.88 -9.25 0.31
C CYS A 68 -11.31 -9.83 0.26
N PRO A 69 -12.34 -9.09 0.67
CA PRO A 69 -13.71 -9.59 0.69
C PRO A 69 -14.29 -9.83 -0.71
N VAL A 70 -13.57 -9.45 -1.76
CA VAL A 70 -13.99 -9.59 -3.16
C VAL A 70 -13.42 -10.84 -3.82
N CYS A 71 -12.22 -11.26 -3.44
CA CYS A 71 -11.51 -12.34 -4.13
C CYS A 71 -10.77 -13.32 -3.20
N GLY A 72 -10.84 -13.14 -1.88
CA GLY A 72 -10.21 -14.01 -0.90
C GLY A 72 -8.68 -13.86 -0.77
N TRP A 73 -8.02 -13.09 -1.63
CA TRP A 73 -6.55 -12.95 -1.60
C TRP A 73 -6.08 -12.05 -0.45
N SER A 74 -4.92 -12.35 0.14
CA SER A 74 -4.36 -11.55 1.25
C SER A 74 -4.07 -10.10 0.86
N VAL A 75 -4.32 -9.17 1.78
CA VAL A 75 -3.93 -7.77 1.64
C VAL A 75 -2.45 -7.64 1.98
N SER A 76 -1.66 -7.00 1.12
CA SER A 76 -0.21 -6.84 1.37
C SER A 76 0.11 -5.92 2.56
N LEU A 77 1.12 -6.28 3.35
CA LEU A 77 1.72 -5.43 4.40
C LEU A 77 2.30 -4.11 3.88
N ARG A 78 2.59 -4.04 2.58
CA ARG A 78 3.05 -2.81 1.92
C ARG A 78 1.94 -1.75 1.82
N LYS A 79 0.68 -2.16 1.95
CA LYS A 79 -0.46 -1.24 2.00
C LYS A 79 -0.62 -0.65 3.40
N ARG A 80 -1.46 0.37 3.50
CA ARG A 80 -1.81 0.98 4.78
C ARG A 80 -2.50 -0.06 5.68
N ARG A 81 -2.38 0.10 7.00
CA ARG A 81 -2.92 -0.84 8.01
C ARG A 81 -4.45 -1.00 7.91
N ASP A 82 -5.15 0.05 7.50
CA ASP A 82 -6.60 0.11 7.26
C ASP A 82 -7.03 -0.42 5.87
N SER A 83 -6.11 -0.96 5.08
CA SER A 83 -6.45 -1.39 3.72
C SER A 83 -7.28 -2.68 3.75
N VAL A 84 -8.52 -2.59 3.30
CA VAL A 84 -9.45 -3.73 3.21
C VAL A 84 -9.27 -4.56 1.93
N TYR A 85 -8.82 -3.94 0.83
CA TYR A 85 -8.78 -4.58 -0.49
C TYR A 85 -7.37 -4.89 -0.96
N CYS A 86 -7.17 -6.07 -1.56
CA CYS A 86 -5.87 -6.51 -2.09
C CYS A 86 -5.41 -5.64 -3.27
N SER A 87 -6.32 -5.01 -4.03
CA SER A 87 -6.01 -4.19 -5.22
C SER A 87 -7.03 -3.05 -5.46
N PRO A 88 -6.67 -2.01 -6.25
CA PRO A 88 -7.64 -1.00 -6.70
C PRO A 88 -8.79 -1.58 -7.53
N ARG A 89 -8.54 -2.65 -8.30
CA ARG A 89 -9.58 -3.37 -9.06
C ARG A 89 -10.64 -3.96 -8.13
N CYS A 90 -10.22 -4.64 -7.05
CA CYS A 90 -11.15 -5.18 -6.05
C CYS A 90 -11.91 -4.08 -5.30
N ARG A 91 -11.25 -2.96 -4.97
CA ARG A 91 -11.94 -1.79 -4.39
C ARG A 91 -13.07 -1.30 -5.31
N THR A 92 -12.78 -1.19 -6.61
CA THR A 92 -13.76 -0.74 -7.62
C THR A 92 -14.90 -1.74 -7.76
N ARG A 93 -14.61 -3.05 -7.80
CA ARG A 93 -15.65 -4.09 -7.86
C ARG A 93 -16.55 -4.06 -6.62
N ALA A 94 -15.99 -3.89 -5.43
CA ALA A 94 -16.76 -3.74 -4.21
C ALA A 94 -17.66 -2.49 -4.23
N TRP A 95 -17.17 -1.38 -4.80
CA TRP A 95 -17.99 -0.18 -4.99
C TRP A 95 -19.16 -0.43 -5.95
N ARG A 96 -18.91 -1.08 -7.09
CA ARG A 96 -19.98 -1.42 -8.07
C ARG A 96 -21.03 -2.35 -7.47
N LEU A 97 -20.60 -3.36 -6.70
CA LEU A 97 -21.54 -4.26 -6.02
C LEU A 97 -22.43 -3.51 -5.03
N ARG A 98 -21.86 -2.60 -4.23
CA ARG A 98 -22.65 -1.77 -3.31
C ARG A 98 -23.58 -0.80 -4.05
N ALA A 99 -23.15 -0.23 -5.16
CA ALA A 99 -24.00 0.63 -5.99
C ALA A 99 -25.20 -0.16 -6.55
N GLY A 100 -24.96 -1.31 -7.17
CA GLY A 100 -26.03 -2.16 -7.71
C GLY A 100 -27.01 -2.67 -6.64
N LEU A 101 -26.53 -2.95 -5.42
CA LEU A 101 -27.42 -3.30 -4.30
C LEU A 101 -28.30 -2.12 -3.86
N ARG A 102 -27.78 -0.88 -3.89
CA ARG A 102 -28.57 0.32 -3.60
C ARG A 102 -29.64 0.53 -4.67
N ASP A 103 -29.23 0.50 -5.94
CA ASP A 103 -30.15 0.67 -7.08
C ASP A 103 -31.25 -0.40 -7.09
N ALA A 104 -30.91 -1.65 -6.72
CA ALA A 104 -31.89 -2.72 -6.57
C ALA A 104 -32.82 -2.51 -5.36
N SER A 105 -32.30 -2.02 -4.23
CA SER A 105 -33.11 -1.73 -3.04
C SER A 105 -34.09 -0.58 -3.27
N GLU A 106 -33.68 0.47 -3.97
CA GLU A 106 -34.55 1.61 -4.32
C GLU A 106 -35.68 1.18 -5.26
N ARG A 107 -35.39 0.28 -6.21
CA ARG A 107 -36.40 -0.29 -7.11
C ARG A 107 -37.39 -1.23 -6.40
N SER A 108 -37.02 -1.78 -5.24
CA SER A 108 -37.83 -2.73 -4.49
C SER A 108 -38.73 -2.07 -3.45
N LEU A 109 -38.64 -0.74 -3.27
CA LEU A 109 -39.57 -0.01 -2.41
C LEU A 109 -40.94 0.01 -3.08
N PRO A 110 -42.00 -0.51 -2.42
CA PRO A 110 -43.35 -0.37 -2.96
C PRO A 110 -43.69 1.11 -3.08
N GLU A 111 -44.30 1.49 -4.20
CA GLU A 111 -44.90 2.82 -4.34
C GLU A 111 -45.91 2.98 -3.21
N THR A 112 -45.57 3.76 -2.18
CA THR A 112 -46.57 4.26 -1.25
C THR A 112 -47.40 5.27 -2.04
N SER A 113 -48.46 4.78 -2.68
CA SER A 113 -49.47 5.61 -3.34
C SER A 113 -50.03 6.60 -2.32
N PRO A 114 -49.81 7.91 -2.49
CA PRO A 114 -50.50 8.89 -1.68
C PRO A 114 -51.90 9.11 -2.26
N GLY A 115 -52.92 8.73 -1.50
CA GLY A 115 -54.22 9.42 -1.53
C GLY A 115 -55.36 8.67 -2.20
N ASP A 116 -56.14 7.96 -1.38
CA ASP A 116 -57.60 8.07 -1.47
C ASP A 116 -58.00 9.16 -0.46
N ALA A 117 -58.47 10.29 -0.98
CA ALA A 117 -59.03 11.42 -0.24
C ALA A 117 -60.50 11.61 -0.67
#